data_AF-A0A6P5S7D7-F1
#
_entry.id   AF-A0A6P5S7D7-F1
#
_cell.length_a   1.000
_cell.length_b   1.000
_cell.length_c   1.000
_cell.angle_alpha   90.00
_cell.angle_beta   90.00
_cell.angle_gamma   90.00
#
_symmetry.space_group_name_H-M   'P 1'
#
loop_
_entity.id
_entity.type
_entity.pdbx_description
1 polymer ?
#
loop_
_entity_poly.entity_id
_entity_poly.type
_entity_poly.pdbx_seq_one_letter_code
_entity_poly.pdbx_strand_id
1 'polypeptide(L)'
;MIEADALLPHEIIEYVYDCDELRQVAELQWKAMVEDIYLKQGKFRNCLAICDVSESMKREPAWKGKVITFNRNPQLLAIQGDDLMSKCAFVRRMDSQEWHCKVDFRKVFDLILEAAVNGNLRPEQMITKVFVFTIYYDFDEISANQWESDYEAIQIKFKEKGYGNVVPHLVVWNLSRDNVWNLRGGESTLAVPCTQPGVTMLSPFINNNLVNSFLENDGDISLDHVMEAAFSTQLYQTLVVVD
;
A
#
# COMPACT_ATOMS: atom_id res chain seq x y z
N MET A 1 -30.03 -7.84 -0.68
CA MET A 1 -29.08 -6.86 -1.21
C MET A 1 -27.84 -6.99 -0.35
N ILE A 2 -26.65 -7.11 -0.95
CA ILE A 2 -25.40 -7.18 -0.18
C ILE A 2 -24.97 -5.74 0.08
N GLU A 3 -24.78 -5.39 1.35
CA GLU A 3 -24.34 -4.05 1.76
C GLU A 3 -22.84 -3.92 1.51
N ALA A 4 -22.43 -2.88 0.76
CA ALA A 4 -21.06 -2.76 0.24
C ALA A 4 -20.00 -2.50 1.33
N ASP A 5 -20.41 -1.98 2.48
CA ASP A 5 -19.59 -1.62 3.64
C ASP A 5 -19.73 -2.61 4.80
N ALA A 6 -20.39 -3.76 4.59
CA ALA A 6 -20.63 -4.75 5.63
C ALA A 6 -19.35 -5.42 6.17
N LEU A 7 -18.30 -5.53 5.35
CA LEU A 7 -17.01 -6.13 5.70
C LEU A 7 -15.88 -5.36 5.02
N LEU A 8 -14.74 -5.28 5.70
CA LEU A 8 -13.50 -4.70 5.19
C LEU A 8 -12.76 -5.66 4.25
N PRO A 9 -11.85 -5.15 3.39
CA PRO A 9 -11.11 -5.98 2.44
C PRO A 9 -10.43 -7.20 3.08
N HIS A 10 -9.83 -7.05 4.27
CA HIS A 10 -9.14 -8.14 4.94
C HIS A 10 -10.10 -9.19 5.51
N GLU A 11 -11.30 -8.80 5.94
CA GLU A 11 -12.34 -9.70 6.44
C GLU A 11 -12.97 -10.49 5.28
N ILE A 12 -13.19 -9.85 4.13
CA ILE A 12 -13.70 -10.52 2.93
C ILE A 12 -12.72 -11.59 2.44
N ILE A 13 -11.42 -11.29 2.46
CA ILE A 13 -10.38 -12.21 1.97
C ILE A 13 -10.29 -13.49 2.81
N GLU A 14 -10.66 -13.48 4.09
CA GLU A 14 -10.64 -14.66 4.97
C GLU A 14 -11.54 -15.78 4.42
N TYR A 15 -12.64 -15.44 3.73
CA TYR A 15 -13.61 -16.40 3.19
C TYR A 15 -13.31 -16.89 1.76
N VAL A 16 -12.25 -16.37 1.12
CA VAL A 16 -11.95 -16.67 -0.30
C VAL A 16 -11.59 -18.13 -0.55
N TYR A 17 -11.04 -18.81 0.45
CA TYR A 17 -10.62 -20.22 0.38
C TYR A 17 -11.49 -21.15 1.23
N ASP A 18 -12.65 -20.66 1.67
CA ASP A 18 -13.63 -21.45 2.40
C ASP A 18 -14.54 -22.25 1.44
N CYS A 19 -15.66 -22.78 1.93
CA CYS A 19 -16.61 -23.53 1.11
C CYS A 19 -17.18 -22.69 -0.05
N ASP A 20 -17.68 -23.36 -1.10
CA ASP A 20 -18.12 -22.72 -2.34
C ASP A 20 -19.21 -21.65 -2.13
N GLU A 21 -20.07 -21.82 -1.13
CA GLU A 21 -21.12 -20.87 -0.77
C GLU A 21 -20.54 -19.58 -0.19
N LEU A 22 -19.63 -19.69 0.79
CA LEU A 22 -18.97 -18.54 1.42
C LEU A 22 -18.03 -17.83 0.44
N ARG A 23 -17.33 -18.56 -0.42
CA ARG A 23 -16.52 -18.00 -1.50
C ARG A 23 -17.35 -17.12 -2.45
N GLN A 24 -18.54 -17.58 -2.84
CA GLN A 24 -19.43 -16.80 -3.70
C GLN A 24 -19.92 -15.52 -3.01
N VAL A 25 -20.25 -15.61 -1.72
CA VAL A 25 -20.63 -14.43 -0.91
C VAL A 25 -19.45 -13.45 -0.82
N ALA A 26 -18.23 -13.92 -0.58
CA ALA A 26 -17.03 -13.09 -0.54
C ALA A 26 -16.77 -12.37 -1.86
N GLU A 27 -16.90 -13.07 -2.99
CA GLU A 27 -16.78 -12.50 -4.33
C GLU A 27 -17.81 -11.39 -4.59
N LEU A 28 -19.07 -11.62 -4.18
CA LEU A 28 -20.13 -10.63 -4.34
C LEU A 28 -19.93 -9.41 -3.42
N GLN A 29 -19.54 -9.64 -2.16
CA GLN A 29 -19.21 -8.60 -1.19
C GLN A 29 -18.06 -7.73 -1.70
N TRP A 30 -16.99 -8.35 -2.22
CA TRP A 30 -15.86 -7.65 -2.82
C TRP A 30 -16.29 -6.77 -4.01
N LYS A 31 -17.10 -7.31 -4.91
CA LYS A 31 -17.61 -6.55 -6.06
C LYS A 31 -18.45 -5.36 -5.62
N ALA A 32 -19.35 -5.55 -4.66
CA ALA A 32 -20.17 -4.48 -4.11
C ALA A 32 -19.31 -3.38 -3.47
N MET A 33 -18.32 -3.76 -2.66
CA MET A 33 -17.38 -2.82 -2.04
C MET A 33 -16.58 -2.03 -3.09
N VAL A 34 -16.01 -2.71 -4.09
CA VAL A 34 -15.22 -2.04 -5.15
C VAL A 34 -16.09 -1.11 -6.00
N GLU A 35 -17.33 -1.52 -6.30
CA GLU A 35 -18.28 -0.69 -7.03
C GLU A 35 -18.71 0.54 -6.21
N ASP A 36 -18.96 0.38 -4.92
CA ASP A 36 -19.33 1.49 -4.03
C ASP A 36 -18.19 2.51 -3.90
N ILE A 37 -16.94 2.06 -3.68
CA ILE A 37 -15.76 2.94 -3.69
C ILE A 37 -15.67 3.68 -5.04
N TYR A 38 -15.85 2.96 -6.15
CA TYR A 38 -15.83 3.54 -7.49
C TYR A 38 -16.92 4.61 -7.69
N LEU A 39 -18.12 4.36 -7.17
CA LEU A 39 -19.25 5.29 -7.28
C LEU A 39 -19.08 6.51 -6.39
N LYS A 40 -18.55 6.34 -5.16
CA LYS A 40 -18.35 7.42 -4.19
C LYS A 40 -17.18 8.33 -4.54
N GLN A 41 -16.05 7.76 -4.97
CA GLN A 41 -14.77 8.48 -5.09
C GLN A 41 -14.16 8.45 -6.49
N GLY A 42 -14.66 7.60 -7.38
CA GLY A 42 -14.01 7.32 -8.66
C GLY A 42 -12.90 6.27 -8.54
N LYS A 43 -11.93 6.29 -9.45
CA LYS A 43 -10.80 5.34 -9.43
C LYS A 43 -9.68 5.92 -8.57
N PHE A 44 -9.06 5.12 -7.69
CA PHE A 44 -7.74 5.41 -7.14
C PHE A 44 -6.80 5.88 -8.27
N ARG A 45 -6.45 7.17 -8.26
CA ARG A 45 -5.56 7.76 -9.26
C ARG A 45 -4.15 7.80 -8.68
N ASN A 46 -3.17 7.45 -9.50
CA ASN A 46 -1.75 7.73 -9.21
C ASN A 46 -1.15 7.01 -7.99
N CYS A 47 -1.65 5.82 -7.63
CA CYS A 47 -1.06 4.95 -6.60
C CYS A 47 -0.48 3.67 -7.22
N LEU A 48 0.65 3.20 -6.68
CA LEU A 48 1.24 1.89 -7.01
C LEU A 48 1.57 1.14 -5.71
N ALA A 49 1.28 -0.16 -5.66
CA ALA A 49 1.61 -1.01 -4.51
C ALA A 49 2.88 -1.83 -4.76
N ILE A 50 3.67 -2.03 -3.72
CA ILE A 50 4.81 -2.95 -3.64
C ILE A 50 4.40 -4.12 -2.75
N CYS A 51 4.43 -5.32 -3.30
CA CYS A 51 4.13 -6.58 -2.60
C CYS A 51 5.16 -7.63 -3.04
N ASP A 52 5.46 -8.65 -2.25
CA ASP A 52 6.37 -9.72 -2.70
C ASP A 52 5.79 -10.46 -3.92
N VAL A 53 6.45 -10.43 -5.09
CA VAL A 53 5.85 -10.84 -6.38
C VAL A 53 6.84 -11.47 -7.43
N SER A 54 6.38 -12.19 -8.48
CA SER A 54 7.10 -12.54 -9.76
C SER A 54 6.14 -12.88 -10.97
N GLU A 55 6.64 -12.80 -12.21
CA GLU A 55 6.09 -12.35 -13.54
C GLU A 55 4.72 -12.73 -14.20
N SER A 56 4.07 -11.76 -14.89
CA SER A 56 3.93 -11.63 -16.39
C SER A 56 2.89 -10.56 -16.87
N MET A 57 3.09 -9.96 -18.06
CA MET A 57 2.51 -8.67 -18.54
C MET A 57 1.27 -8.74 -19.47
N LYS A 58 0.33 -7.77 -19.29
CA LYS A 58 -0.52 -7.17 -20.37
C LYS A 58 -0.72 -5.66 -20.13
N ARG A 59 -0.89 -4.90 -21.23
CA ARG A 59 -1.01 -3.42 -21.28
C ARG A 59 -2.41 -2.92 -20.89
N GLU A 60 -2.51 -2.34 -19.71
CA GLU A 60 -3.60 -1.44 -19.26
C GLU A 60 -2.95 -0.14 -18.69
N PRO A 61 -3.66 0.90 -18.17
CA PRO A 61 -3.06 2.19 -17.79
C PRO A 61 -1.76 2.01 -17.02
N ALA A 62 -0.78 2.90 -17.19
CA ALA A 62 0.61 2.68 -16.78
C ALA A 62 0.79 2.04 -15.39
N TRP A 63 -0.13 2.31 -14.46
CA TRP A 63 -0.13 1.83 -13.08
C TRP A 63 -1.27 0.86 -12.73
N LYS A 64 -2.38 0.85 -13.47
CA LYS A 64 -3.62 0.14 -13.07
C LYS A 64 -3.40 -1.37 -13.06
N GLY A 65 -3.78 -1.99 -11.95
CA GLY A 65 -3.69 -3.44 -11.78
C GLY A 65 -2.27 -3.94 -11.79
N LYS A 66 -1.28 -3.09 -11.47
CA LYS A 66 0.11 -3.48 -11.36
C LYS A 66 0.62 -3.45 -9.92
N VAL A 67 1.64 -4.25 -9.67
CA VAL A 67 2.30 -4.40 -8.38
C VAL A 67 3.80 -4.61 -8.60
N ILE A 68 4.65 -4.09 -7.71
CA ILE A 68 6.10 -4.28 -7.77
C ILE A 68 6.55 -5.32 -6.74
N THR A 69 7.47 -6.22 -7.11
CA THR A 69 7.98 -7.30 -6.23
C THR A 69 8.78 -6.77 -5.03
N PHE A 70 8.53 -7.31 -3.83
CA PHE A 70 9.26 -7.04 -2.59
C PHE A 70 10.53 -7.89 -2.49
N ASN A 71 11.59 -7.53 -3.22
CA ASN A 71 12.89 -8.18 -3.10
C ASN A 71 14.02 -7.27 -3.66
N ARG A 72 15.26 -7.77 -3.65
CA ARG A 72 16.45 -7.04 -4.16
C ARG A 72 16.47 -6.81 -5.67
N ASN A 73 15.64 -7.53 -6.43
CA ASN A 73 15.52 -7.43 -7.87
C ASN A 73 14.05 -7.20 -8.24
N PRO A 74 13.49 -6.03 -7.88
CA PRO A 74 12.08 -5.75 -8.05
C PRO A 74 11.65 -5.92 -9.51
N GLN A 75 10.42 -6.36 -9.74
CA GLN A 75 9.80 -6.41 -11.08
C GLN A 75 8.41 -5.75 -11.05
N LEU A 76 7.99 -5.11 -12.15
CA LEU A 76 6.65 -4.52 -12.27
C LEU A 76 5.70 -5.48 -12.99
N LEU A 77 4.68 -5.95 -12.30
CA LEU A 77 3.83 -7.06 -12.76
C LEU A 77 2.37 -6.66 -12.85
N ALA A 78 1.63 -7.24 -13.78
CA ALA A 78 0.18 -7.09 -13.84
C ALA A 78 -0.50 -8.19 -13.02
N ILE A 79 -1.42 -7.82 -12.13
CA ILE A 79 -2.23 -8.74 -11.35
C ILE A 79 -3.07 -9.59 -12.31
N GLN A 80 -3.02 -10.90 -12.13
CA GLN A 80 -3.76 -11.86 -12.95
C GLN A 80 -4.95 -12.45 -12.20
N GLY A 81 -5.94 -12.94 -12.96
CA GLY A 81 -7.15 -13.56 -12.44
C GLY A 81 -8.38 -12.67 -12.65
N ASP A 82 -9.50 -13.33 -12.95
CA ASP A 82 -10.77 -12.66 -13.24
C ASP A 82 -11.65 -12.50 -11.98
N ASP A 83 -11.51 -13.42 -11.01
CA ASP A 83 -12.19 -13.42 -9.72
C ASP A 83 -11.24 -13.12 -8.55
N LEU A 84 -11.80 -12.82 -7.36
CA LEU A 84 -11.03 -12.51 -6.16
C LEU A 84 -10.11 -13.68 -5.78
N MET A 85 -10.58 -14.92 -5.87
CA MET A 85 -9.76 -16.10 -5.54
C MET A 85 -8.51 -16.17 -6.42
N SER A 86 -8.65 -16.03 -7.74
CA SER A 86 -7.52 -16.13 -8.66
C SER A 86 -6.51 -15.00 -8.45
N LYS A 87 -7.00 -13.78 -8.11
CA LYS A 87 -6.15 -12.64 -7.73
C LYS A 87 -5.43 -12.88 -6.41
N CYS A 88 -6.12 -13.37 -5.39
CA CYS A 88 -5.50 -13.78 -4.13
C CYS A 88 -4.49 -14.90 -4.34
N ALA A 89 -4.78 -15.88 -5.20
CA ALA A 89 -3.89 -16.99 -5.51
C ALA A 89 -2.66 -16.52 -6.32
N PHE A 90 -2.83 -15.51 -7.17
CA PHE A 90 -1.72 -14.84 -7.83
C PHE A 90 -0.78 -14.19 -6.80
N VAL A 91 -1.32 -13.34 -5.91
CA VAL A 91 -0.55 -12.65 -4.85
C VAL A 91 0.04 -13.62 -3.81
N ARG A 92 -0.60 -14.76 -3.52
CA ARG A 92 -0.06 -15.77 -2.59
C ARG A 92 1.08 -16.60 -3.18
N ARG A 93 1.02 -16.95 -4.48
CA ARG A 93 2.11 -17.69 -5.16
C ARG A 93 3.38 -16.87 -5.33
N MET A 94 3.26 -15.59 -5.02
CA MET A 94 4.22 -14.54 -5.23
C MET A 94 5.10 -14.28 -4.00
N ASP A 95 4.75 -14.86 -2.84
CA ASP A 95 5.55 -14.88 -1.61
C ASP A 95 6.95 -15.45 -1.89
N SER A 96 7.99 -14.67 -1.63
CA SER A 96 9.36 -15.10 -1.87
C SER A 96 9.72 -16.21 -0.90
N GLN A 97 10.33 -17.27 -1.43
CA GLN A 97 10.90 -18.36 -0.65
C GLN A 97 12.14 -17.90 0.15
N GLU A 98 12.51 -16.62 0.08
CA GLU A 98 13.65 -16.02 0.76
C GLU A 98 13.17 -15.22 1.98
N TRP A 99 12.89 -15.94 3.07
CA TRP A 99 12.68 -15.30 4.38
C TRP A 99 13.80 -14.29 4.66
N HIS A 100 13.42 -13.06 5.04
CA HIS A 100 14.31 -11.91 5.30
C HIS A 100 14.85 -11.15 4.07
N CYS A 101 14.11 -11.12 2.96
CA CYS A 101 14.51 -10.30 1.82
C CYS A 101 14.35 -8.79 2.08
N LYS A 102 15.37 -8.01 1.68
CA LYS A 102 15.36 -6.54 1.64
C LYS A 102 14.98 -6.06 0.24
N VAL A 103 14.33 -4.91 0.14
CA VAL A 103 13.94 -4.27 -1.10
C VAL A 103 15.01 -3.29 -1.56
N ASP A 104 15.39 -3.38 -2.83
CA ASP A 104 16.21 -2.35 -3.48
C ASP A 104 15.29 -1.25 -4.01
N PHE A 105 14.98 -0.27 -3.16
CA PHE A 105 14.07 0.82 -3.50
C PHE A 105 14.59 1.67 -4.67
N ARG A 106 15.90 1.81 -4.85
CA ARG A 106 16.44 2.50 -6.02
C ARG A 106 15.98 1.83 -7.32
N LYS A 107 16.03 0.50 -7.39
CA LYS A 107 15.49 -0.24 -8.55
C LYS A 107 13.97 -0.12 -8.69
N VAL A 108 13.23 -0.06 -7.59
CA VAL A 108 11.78 0.22 -7.62
C VAL A 108 11.51 1.55 -8.33
N PHE A 109 12.20 2.62 -7.93
CA PHE A 109 12.04 3.93 -8.55
C PHE A 109 12.54 3.96 -10.00
N ASP A 110 13.56 3.18 -10.34
CA ASP A 110 14.00 3.00 -11.73
C ASP A 110 12.90 2.35 -12.60
N LEU A 111 12.19 1.32 -12.09
CA LEU A 111 11.04 0.72 -12.81
C LEU A 111 9.90 1.70 -13.01
N ILE A 112 9.59 2.51 -12.00
CA ILE A 112 8.56 3.56 -12.09
C ILE A 112 8.94 4.57 -13.16
N LEU A 113 10.18 5.06 -13.11
CA LEU A 113 10.70 6.03 -14.06
C LEU A 113 10.71 5.48 -15.48
N GLU A 114 11.14 4.23 -15.66
CA GLU A 114 11.12 3.53 -16.94
C GLU A 114 9.69 3.40 -17.48
N ALA A 115 8.74 2.97 -16.65
CA ALA A 115 7.33 2.86 -17.05
C ALA A 115 6.75 4.22 -17.46
N ALA A 116 7.11 5.30 -16.76
CA ALA A 116 6.66 6.65 -17.07
C ALA A 116 7.22 7.16 -18.39
N VAL A 117 8.54 6.99 -18.60
CA VAL A 117 9.22 7.39 -19.84
C VAL A 117 8.71 6.58 -21.04
N ASN A 118 8.60 5.25 -20.89
CA ASN A 118 8.10 4.37 -21.95
C ASN A 118 6.61 4.62 -22.26
N GLY A 119 5.85 5.07 -21.27
CA GLY A 119 4.45 5.49 -21.41
C GLY A 119 4.27 6.92 -21.92
N ASN A 120 5.34 7.69 -22.09
CA ASN A 120 5.34 9.12 -22.39
C ASN A 120 4.37 9.90 -21.48
N LEU A 121 4.42 9.58 -20.18
CA LEU A 121 3.51 10.17 -19.19
C LEU A 121 3.86 11.65 -18.96
N ARG A 122 2.84 12.50 -18.86
CA ARG A 122 3.03 13.85 -18.35
C ARG A 122 3.25 13.81 -16.83
N PRO A 123 3.92 14.81 -16.22
CA PRO A 123 4.12 14.86 -14.77
C PRO A 123 2.84 14.67 -13.94
N GLU A 124 1.70 15.16 -14.43
CA GLU A 124 0.40 15.04 -13.73
C GLU A 124 -0.17 13.60 -13.77
N GLN A 125 0.38 12.74 -14.61
CA GLN A 125 0.02 11.32 -14.75
C GLN A 125 1.00 10.40 -14.01
N MET A 126 2.03 10.97 -13.38
CA MET A 126 2.97 10.24 -12.55
C MET A 126 2.25 9.73 -11.30
N ILE A 127 2.67 8.56 -10.82
CA ILE A 127 2.25 8.14 -9.48
C ILE A 127 2.80 9.10 -8.44
N THR A 128 1.97 9.43 -7.47
CA THR A 128 2.32 10.34 -6.37
C THR A 128 2.75 9.58 -5.13
N LYS A 129 2.23 8.36 -4.96
CA LYS A 129 2.50 7.50 -3.80
C LYS A 129 2.78 6.06 -4.19
N VAL A 130 3.71 5.48 -3.46
CA VAL A 130 4.08 4.07 -3.54
C VAL A 130 3.83 3.43 -2.18
N PHE A 131 2.86 2.51 -2.11
CA PHE A 131 2.54 1.82 -0.86
C PHE A 131 3.38 0.56 -0.72
N VAL A 132 4.05 0.41 0.43
CA VAL A 132 4.85 -0.79 0.76
C VAL A 132 4.16 -1.51 1.90
N PHE A 133 3.58 -2.67 1.62
CA PHE A 133 2.95 -3.49 2.65
C PHE A 133 3.97 -4.48 3.22
N THR A 134 4.17 -4.46 4.54
CA THR A 134 5.23 -5.23 5.22
C THR A 134 4.82 -5.62 6.64
N ILE A 135 5.48 -6.60 7.25
CA ILE A 135 5.36 -6.92 8.68
C ILE A 135 6.55 -6.39 9.52
N TYR A 136 7.55 -5.82 8.85
CA TYR A 136 8.75 -5.25 9.49
C TYR A 136 8.43 -3.89 10.12
N TYR A 137 9.07 -3.60 11.26
CA TYR A 137 8.74 -2.43 12.08
C TYR A 137 9.48 -1.17 11.66
N ASP A 138 10.69 -1.32 11.14
CA ASP A 138 11.53 -0.20 10.75
C ASP A 138 11.83 -0.21 9.24
N PHE A 139 11.93 0.98 8.66
CA PHE A 139 12.27 1.11 7.25
C PHE A 139 13.66 0.56 6.91
N ASP A 140 14.62 0.68 7.83
CA ASP A 140 15.98 0.18 7.66
C ASP A 140 16.05 -1.37 7.66
N GLU A 141 15.04 -2.04 8.21
CA GLU A 141 14.92 -3.50 8.13
C GLU A 141 14.59 -3.95 6.70
N ILE A 142 13.81 -3.14 5.96
CA ILE A 142 13.36 -3.46 4.61
C ILE A 142 14.24 -2.83 3.52
N SER A 143 14.96 -1.75 3.79
CA SER A 143 15.85 -1.14 2.80
C SER A 143 17.12 -1.96 2.59
N ALA A 144 17.44 -2.29 1.33
CA ALA A 144 18.67 -2.99 0.95
C ALA A 144 19.93 -2.12 1.09
N ASN A 145 19.78 -0.80 0.99
CA ASN A 145 20.87 0.17 0.93
C ASN A 145 20.61 1.35 1.89
N GLN A 146 21.55 2.29 1.96
CA GLN A 146 21.38 3.55 2.69
C GLN A 146 20.42 4.47 1.93
N TRP A 147 19.25 4.71 2.53
CA TRP A 147 18.15 5.40 1.86
C TRP A 147 18.46 6.82 1.42
N GLU A 148 19.11 7.63 2.25
CA GLU A 148 19.38 9.05 1.92
C GLU A 148 20.15 9.19 0.60
N SER A 149 21.20 8.38 0.41
CA SER A 149 21.99 8.36 -0.82
C SER A 149 21.20 7.83 -2.02
N ASP A 150 20.37 6.81 -1.81
CA ASP A 150 19.48 6.30 -2.86
C ASP A 150 18.43 7.35 -3.24
N TYR A 151 17.86 8.05 -2.28
CA TYR A 151 16.84 9.08 -2.50
C TYR A 151 17.39 10.28 -3.26
N GLU A 152 18.59 10.76 -2.93
CA GLU A 152 19.27 11.80 -3.72
C GLU A 152 19.50 11.35 -5.16
N ALA A 153 19.98 10.11 -5.35
CA ALA A 153 20.19 9.55 -6.69
C ALA A 153 18.87 9.41 -7.47
N ILE A 154 17.78 9.02 -6.81
CA ILE A 154 16.43 8.96 -7.37
C ILE A 154 15.99 10.36 -7.83
N GLN A 155 16.10 11.36 -6.96
CA GLN A 155 15.70 12.73 -7.28
C GLN A 155 16.47 13.28 -8.50
N ILE A 156 17.78 13.03 -8.59
CA ILE A 156 18.60 13.42 -9.73
C ILE A 156 18.08 12.77 -11.01
N LYS A 157 17.89 11.44 -11.03
CA LYS A 157 17.40 10.71 -12.20
C LYS A 157 16.03 11.20 -12.66
N PHE A 158 15.12 11.44 -11.71
CA PHE A 158 13.79 11.95 -12.01
C PHE A 158 13.85 13.35 -12.61
N LYS A 159 14.70 14.23 -12.07
CA LYS A 159 14.93 15.58 -12.60
C LYS A 159 15.47 15.54 -14.03
N GLU A 160 16.44 14.68 -14.33
CA GLU A 160 17.01 14.52 -15.67
C GLU A 160 15.98 14.07 -16.71
N LYS A 161 14.93 13.36 -16.29
CA LYS A 161 13.83 12.90 -17.15
C LYS A 161 12.62 13.84 -17.16
N GLY A 162 12.69 14.99 -16.50
CA GLY A 162 11.59 15.97 -16.46
C GLY A 162 10.53 15.72 -15.39
N TYR A 163 10.77 14.78 -14.46
CA TYR A 163 9.85 14.40 -13.38
C TYR A 163 10.32 14.87 -11.99
N GLY A 164 11.28 15.80 -11.91
CA GLY A 164 11.92 16.19 -10.65
C GLY A 164 10.97 16.75 -9.57
N ASN A 165 9.82 17.30 -9.96
CA ASN A 165 8.81 17.84 -9.02
C ASN A 165 7.73 16.81 -8.63
N VAL A 166 7.77 15.60 -9.21
CA VAL A 166 6.76 14.55 -9.04
C VAL A 166 7.43 13.22 -8.70
N VAL A 167 8.46 13.26 -7.85
CA VAL A 167 9.07 12.05 -7.29
C VAL A 167 8.05 11.41 -6.33
N PRO A 168 7.67 10.14 -6.53
CA PRO A 168 6.67 9.49 -5.69
C PRO A 168 7.11 9.42 -4.23
N HIS A 169 6.16 9.64 -3.32
CA HIS A 169 6.36 9.48 -1.89
C HIS A 169 6.16 8.01 -1.48
N LEU A 170 7.06 7.49 -0.65
CA LEU A 170 6.96 6.11 -0.16
C LEU A 170 6.11 6.06 1.11
N VAL A 171 5.04 5.26 1.10
CA VAL A 171 4.19 5.04 2.27
C VAL A 171 4.35 3.59 2.69
N VAL A 172 5.09 3.37 3.76
CA VAL A 172 5.34 2.03 4.29
C VAL A 172 4.28 1.72 5.33
N TRP A 173 3.50 0.68 5.07
CA TRP A 173 2.42 0.25 5.93
C TRP A 173 2.76 -1.07 6.59
N ASN A 174 2.99 -1.02 7.90
CA ASN A 174 3.20 -2.20 8.71
C ASN A 174 1.85 -2.89 9.01
N LEU A 175 1.75 -4.17 8.64
CA LEU A 175 0.58 -5.03 8.76
C LEU A 175 0.69 -6.05 9.91
N SER A 176 1.75 -5.99 10.72
CA SER A 176 1.92 -6.88 11.87
C SER A 176 0.74 -6.74 12.84
N ARG A 177 0.07 -7.85 13.14
CA ARG A 177 -1.01 -7.92 14.16
C ARG A 177 -0.47 -7.93 15.60
N ASP A 178 0.84 -8.10 15.77
CA ASP A 178 1.45 -8.22 17.10
C ASP A 178 1.63 -6.83 17.72
N ASN A 179 0.78 -6.56 18.70
CA ASN A 179 0.84 -5.36 19.52
C ASN A 179 2.12 -5.36 20.40
N VAL A 180 2.93 -4.30 20.23
CA VAL A 180 3.38 -3.43 21.34
C VAL A 180 4.55 -3.86 22.24
N TRP A 181 5.18 -5.04 22.13
CA TRP A 181 6.24 -5.41 23.10
C TRP A 181 7.71 -5.30 22.67
N ASN A 182 8.03 -5.08 21.38
CA ASN A 182 9.42 -5.18 20.91
C ASN A 182 10.07 -3.89 20.40
N LEU A 183 9.38 -2.74 20.44
CA LEU A 183 10.08 -1.46 20.30
C LEU A 183 10.85 -1.20 21.60
N ARG A 184 12.18 -1.09 21.52
CA ARG A 184 13.04 -0.67 22.64
C ARG A 184 12.49 0.63 23.22
N GLY A 185 11.70 0.56 24.29
CA GLY A 185 11.22 1.74 25.01
C GLY A 185 9.71 1.85 25.26
N GLY A 186 8.87 0.87 24.91
CA GLY A 186 7.52 0.77 25.50
C GLY A 186 6.57 1.96 25.21
N GLU A 187 6.76 2.70 24.13
CA GLU A 187 5.83 3.74 23.69
C GLU A 187 5.13 3.31 22.39
N SER A 188 3.81 3.14 22.48
CA SER A 188 2.92 2.91 21.35
C SER A 188 2.76 4.22 20.58
N THR A 189 3.66 4.49 19.65
CA THR A 189 3.62 5.72 18.84
C THR A 189 2.80 5.48 17.57
N LEU A 190 1.64 6.14 17.53
CA LEU A 190 0.77 6.28 16.37
C LEU A 190 1.53 7.05 15.30
N ALA A 191 1.92 6.37 14.21
CA ALA A 191 2.80 6.89 13.15
C ALA A 191 4.09 7.53 13.70
N VAL A 192 5.17 6.76 13.78
CA VAL A 192 6.50 7.36 13.94
C VAL A 192 6.77 8.18 12.68
N PRO A 193 7.04 9.50 12.76
CA PRO A 193 7.57 10.23 11.63
C PRO A 193 8.86 9.53 11.23
N CYS A 194 8.84 8.84 10.09
CA CYS A 194 10.08 8.31 9.55
C CYS A 194 11.01 9.50 9.37
N THR A 195 12.21 9.45 9.93
CA THR A 195 13.20 10.52 9.79
C THR A 195 13.74 10.61 8.36
N GLN A 196 13.43 9.62 7.53
CA GLN A 196 13.91 9.46 6.17
C GLN A 196 13.14 10.36 5.19
N PRO A 197 13.83 11.12 4.32
CA PRO A 197 13.18 12.01 3.37
C PRO A 197 12.35 11.23 2.34
N GLY A 198 11.14 11.69 2.03
CA GLY A 198 10.27 11.05 1.04
C GLY A 198 9.66 9.72 1.48
N VAL A 199 9.71 9.39 2.78
CA VAL A 199 9.12 8.17 3.35
C VAL A 199 8.19 8.52 4.51
N THR A 200 7.04 7.85 4.59
CA THR A 200 6.16 7.87 5.76
C THR A 200 5.90 6.44 6.21
N MET A 201 6.09 6.17 7.51
CA MET A 201 5.75 4.90 8.14
C MET A 201 4.35 4.99 8.76
N LEU A 202 3.48 4.07 8.41
CA LEU A 202 2.17 3.86 9.03
C LEU A 202 2.27 2.67 10.00
N SER A 203 1.90 2.95 11.24
CA SER A 203 1.99 2.02 12.37
C SER A 203 0.98 0.87 12.26
N PRO A 204 1.29 -0.32 12.82
CA PRO A 204 0.42 -1.52 12.83
C PRO A 204 -0.90 -1.36 13.59
N PHE A 205 -1.19 -0.19 14.17
CA PHE A 205 -2.51 0.11 14.72
C PHE A 205 -3.53 0.29 13.59
N ILE A 206 -3.77 -0.79 12.85
CA ILE A 206 -4.87 -0.95 11.91
C ILE A 206 -6.13 -1.06 12.76
N ASN A 207 -6.62 0.08 13.22
CA ASN A 207 -8.03 0.18 13.48
C ASN A 207 -8.73 0.13 12.12
N ASN A 208 -9.89 -0.53 12.04
CA ASN A 208 -10.80 -0.54 10.90
C ASN A 208 -11.01 0.88 10.33
N ASN A 209 -10.93 1.90 11.19
CA ASN A 209 -11.01 3.32 10.84
C ASN A 209 -9.89 3.81 9.91
N LEU A 210 -8.66 3.28 10.00
CA LEU A 210 -7.57 3.69 9.09
C LEU A 210 -7.73 3.08 7.70
N VAL A 211 -8.21 1.82 7.63
CA VAL A 211 -8.57 1.20 6.35
C VAL A 211 -9.73 1.96 5.72
N ASN A 212 -10.76 2.32 6.50
CA ASN A 212 -11.85 3.15 6.01
C ASN A 212 -11.36 4.51 5.53
N SER A 213 -10.55 5.21 6.33
CA SER A 213 -9.99 6.51 5.94
C SER A 213 -9.16 6.42 4.65
N PHE A 214 -8.34 5.37 4.50
CA PHE A 214 -7.61 5.11 3.25
C PHE A 214 -8.55 4.89 2.07
N LEU A 215 -9.59 4.07 2.29
CA LEU A 215 -10.58 3.76 1.28
C LEU A 215 -11.49 4.95 0.94
N GLU A 216 -11.67 5.91 1.85
CA GLU A 216 -12.52 7.10 1.73
C GLU A 216 -11.80 8.31 1.11
N ASN A 217 -10.47 8.38 1.27
CA ASN A 217 -9.66 9.53 0.90
C ASN A 217 -8.79 9.29 -0.35
N ASP A 218 -9.23 8.47 -1.31
CA ASP A 218 -8.46 8.17 -2.54
C ASP A 218 -7.02 7.68 -2.27
N GLY A 219 -6.83 7.00 -1.13
CA GLY A 219 -5.55 6.46 -0.69
C GLY A 219 -4.68 7.51 0.01
N ASP A 220 -5.21 8.70 0.24
CA ASP A 220 -4.52 9.74 1.00
C ASP A 220 -4.59 9.44 2.50
N ILE A 221 -3.45 8.99 3.05
CA ILE A 221 -3.26 8.90 4.50
C ILE A 221 -2.26 9.97 4.91
N SER A 222 -2.77 10.96 5.65
CA SER A 222 -1.98 12.01 6.31
C SER A 222 -1.85 11.68 7.80
N LEU A 223 -0.99 12.42 8.51
CA LEU A 223 -0.89 12.30 9.97
C LEU A 223 -2.23 12.64 10.65
N ASP A 224 -2.97 13.62 10.12
CA ASP A 224 -4.29 14.02 10.61
C ASP A 224 -5.28 12.86 10.48
N HIS A 225 -5.29 12.16 9.34
CA HIS A 225 -6.12 10.97 9.14
C HIS A 225 -5.78 9.85 10.13
N VAL A 226 -4.49 9.64 10.43
CA VAL A 226 -4.05 8.67 11.44
C VAL A 226 -4.51 9.09 12.84
N MET A 227 -4.39 10.37 13.19
CA MET A 227 -4.87 10.90 14.46
C MET A 227 -6.39 10.74 14.61
N GLU A 228 -7.17 11.15 13.60
CA GLU A 228 -8.62 10.98 13.58
C GLU A 228 -9.03 9.51 13.70
N ALA A 229 -8.34 8.60 13.00
CA ALA A 229 -8.59 7.16 13.08
C ALA A 229 -8.29 6.57 14.48
N ALA A 230 -7.32 7.14 15.20
CA ALA A 230 -7.02 6.74 16.58
C ALA A 230 -8.08 7.24 17.56
N PHE A 231 -8.51 8.51 17.43
CA PHE A 231 -9.51 9.14 18.32
C PHE A 231 -10.95 8.68 18.07
N SER A 232 -11.24 8.11 16.90
CA SER A 232 -12.56 7.55 16.59
C SER A 232 -12.84 6.19 17.27
N THR A 233 -11.88 5.65 18.02
CA THR A 233 -12.11 4.46 18.86
C THR A 233 -13.06 4.77 20.02
N GLN A 234 -13.83 3.77 20.43
CA GLN A 234 -14.83 3.91 21.50
C GLN A 234 -14.23 4.36 22.84
N LEU A 235 -12.92 4.14 23.05
CA LEU A 235 -12.18 4.60 24.22
C LEU A 235 -12.07 6.12 24.34
N TYR A 236 -12.07 6.83 23.21
CA TYR A 236 -11.90 8.29 23.16
C TYR A 236 -13.19 9.05 22.85
N GLN A 237 -14.29 8.35 22.52
CA GLN A 237 -15.61 8.97 22.31
C GLN A 237 -16.18 9.68 23.55
N THR A 238 -15.68 9.36 24.74
CA THR A 238 -16.05 10.03 26.00
C THR A 238 -15.20 11.24 26.35
N LEU A 239 -14.14 11.52 25.58
CA LEU A 239 -13.31 12.71 25.81
C LEU A 239 -14.06 13.95 25.33
N VAL A 240 -14.18 14.93 26.22
CA VAL A 240 -14.75 16.24 25.92
C VAL A 240 -13.59 17.22 25.83
N VAL A 241 -13.52 17.96 24.72
CA VAL A 241 -12.58 19.08 24.61
C VAL A 241 -13.05 20.17 25.57
N VAL A 242 -12.21 20.54 26.53
CA VAL A 242 -12.47 21.62 27.47
C VAL A 242 -11.57 22.79 27.08
N ASP A 243 -12.19 23.92 26.75
CA ASP A 243 -11.53 25.21 26.47
C ASP A 243 -10.99 25.87 27.75
#